data_AF-A0A2M9YQZ8-F1
#
_entry.id   AF-A0A2M9YQZ8-F1
#
_cell.length_a   1.000
_cell.length_b   1.000
_cell.length_c   1.000
_cell.angle_alpha   90.00
_cell.angle_beta   90.00
_cell.angle_gamma   90.00
#
_symmetry.space_group_name_H-M   'P 1'
#
loop_
_entity.id
_entity.type
_entity.pdbx_description
1 polymer ?
#
loop_
_entity_poly.entity_id
_entity_poly.type
_entity_poly.pdbx_seq_one_letter_code
_entity_poly.pdbx_strand_id
1 'polypeptide(L)'
;MNLVFKGIQFLHRFSVLYRIGGVGLSAFVIFGIAVPDMKFHSAKNNKTEFTFVEFVSTPADQIPRYIKIKDGVVPANNYVISTKKDRLQHITYPVTTLDKTGTKHVKVIVKDSSVTQEELDDGTYFSSPSFSIEGRFNDTSLDSESEKIYRDMGYVLDSPIFLIERGSEPLGFFPALGLAIAALIFGIFVAASLLPESILGKILPQ
;
A
#
# COMPACT_ATOMS: atom_id res chain seq x y z
N MET A 1 38.49 14.19 -12.20
CA MET A 1 37.95 12.94 -11.60
C MET A 1 36.49 13.13 -11.20
N ASN A 2 35.61 12.90 -12.17
CA ASN A 2 34.16 13.13 -12.08
C ASN A 2 33.49 12.29 -10.96
N LEU A 3 32.75 12.96 -10.06
CA LEU A 3 32.07 12.34 -8.91
C LEU A 3 30.99 11.33 -9.36
N VAL A 4 30.34 11.61 -10.50
CA VAL A 4 29.39 10.71 -11.16
C VAL A 4 30.06 9.39 -11.56
N PHE A 5 31.26 9.47 -12.14
CA PHE A 5 32.02 8.30 -12.57
C PHE A 5 32.43 7.41 -11.39
N LYS A 6 32.88 8.01 -10.28
CA LYS A 6 33.17 7.25 -9.04
C LYS A 6 31.93 6.52 -8.50
N GLY A 7 30.77 7.18 -8.54
CA GLY A 7 29.50 6.58 -8.11
C GLY A 7 29.13 5.35 -8.95
N ILE A 8 29.29 5.44 -10.27
CA ILE A 8 28.99 4.31 -11.17
C ILE A 8 30.00 3.16 -10.97
N GLN A 9 31.29 3.46 -10.81
CA GLN A 9 32.32 2.45 -10.50
C GLN A 9 32.08 1.75 -9.16
N PHE A 10 31.57 2.47 -8.15
CA PHE A 10 31.17 1.85 -6.90
C PHE A 10 30.06 0.81 -7.12
N LEU A 11 29.09 1.11 -7.98
CA LEU A 11 27.98 0.20 -8.30
C LEU A 11 28.43 -1.04 -9.10
N HIS A 12 29.54 -0.97 -9.85
CA HIS A 12 30.13 -2.14 -10.53
C HIS A 12 30.58 -3.25 -9.57
N ARG A 13 30.81 -2.93 -8.29
CA ARG A 13 31.18 -3.92 -7.25
C ARG A 13 30.05 -4.90 -6.95
N PHE A 14 28.81 -4.55 -7.29
CA PHE A 14 27.65 -5.40 -7.09
C PHE A 14 27.39 -6.28 -8.32
N SER A 15 26.84 -7.47 -8.06
CA SER A 15 26.46 -8.38 -9.14
C SER A 15 25.46 -7.72 -10.11
N VAL A 16 25.45 -8.19 -11.36
CA VAL A 16 24.52 -7.69 -12.38
C VAL A 16 23.06 -7.88 -11.94
N LEU A 17 22.74 -8.97 -11.23
CA LEU A 17 21.40 -9.23 -10.70
C LEU A 17 20.96 -8.15 -9.70
N TYR A 18 21.83 -7.72 -8.79
CA TYR A 18 21.50 -6.66 -7.84
C TYR A 18 21.30 -5.31 -8.53
N ARG A 19 22.04 -5.02 -9.60
CA ARG A 19 21.86 -3.80 -10.40
C ARG A 19 20.52 -3.82 -11.15
N ILE A 20 20.16 -4.93 -11.79
CA ILE A 20 18.85 -5.08 -12.43
C ILE A 20 17.73 -4.92 -11.39
N GLY A 21 17.87 -5.56 -10.22
CA GLY A 21 16.94 -5.37 -9.11
C GLY A 21 16.84 -3.92 -8.64
N GLY A 22 17.96 -3.19 -8.61
CA GLY A 22 18.00 -1.76 -8.27
C GLY A 22 17.22 -0.89 -9.27
N VAL A 23 17.32 -1.16 -10.57
CA VAL A 23 16.49 -0.47 -11.59
C VAL A 23 15.01 -0.77 -11.38
N GLY A 24 14.66 -2.04 -11.14
CA GLY A 24 13.29 -2.45 -10.84
C GLY A 24 12.73 -1.77 -9.59
N LEU A 25 13.53 -1.68 -8.52
CA LEU A 25 13.15 -1.00 -7.29
C LEU A 25 12.92 0.50 -7.51
N SER A 26 13.79 1.18 -8.27
CA SER A 26 13.58 2.59 -8.65
C SER A 26 12.26 2.78 -9.39
N ALA A 27 11.97 1.92 -10.38
CA ALA A 27 10.71 1.98 -11.11
C ALA A 27 9.51 1.77 -10.19
N PHE A 28 9.57 0.80 -9.28
CA PHE A 28 8.52 0.55 -8.28
C PHE A 28 8.29 1.74 -7.36
N VAL A 29 9.35 2.39 -6.86
CA VAL A 29 9.24 3.58 -6.01
C VAL A 29 8.58 4.73 -6.77
N ILE A 30 8.96 4.96 -8.03
CA ILE A 30 8.38 6.04 -8.84
C ILE A 30 6.91 5.74 -9.16
N PHE A 31 6.63 4.62 -9.81
CA PHE A 31 5.31 4.35 -10.38
C PHE A 31 4.33 3.73 -9.37
N GLY A 32 4.82 3.02 -8.36
CA GLY A 32 4.00 2.38 -7.33
C GLY A 32 3.78 3.22 -6.08
N ILE A 33 4.64 4.22 -5.81
CA ILE A 33 4.53 5.05 -4.60
C ILE A 33 4.39 6.54 -4.95
N ALA A 34 5.39 7.15 -5.58
CA ALA A 34 5.45 8.59 -5.72
C ALA A 34 4.38 9.16 -6.69
N VAL A 35 4.24 8.56 -7.88
CA VAL A 35 3.28 9.00 -8.89
C VAL A 35 1.82 8.91 -8.40
N PRO A 36 1.36 7.80 -7.79
CA PRO A 36 0.02 7.74 -7.22
C PRO A 36 -0.25 8.83 -6.18
N ASP A 37 0.72 9.14 -5.32
CA ASP A 37 0.54 10.15 -4.25
C ASP A 37 0.53 11.57 -4.81
N MET A 38 1.35 11.85 -5.83
CA MET A 38 1.27 13.10 -6.58
C MET A 38 -0.06 13.27 -7.30
N LYS A 39 -0.58 12.20 -7.92
CA LYS A 39 -1.90 12.21 -8.58
C LYS A 39 -3.03 12.46 -7.58
N PHE A 40 -2.98 11.84 -6.40
CA PHE A 40 -3.93 12.07 -5.32
C PHE A 40 -3.99 13.55 -4.94
N HIS A 41 -2.85 14.19 -4.73
CA HIS A 41 -2.78 15.61 -4.35
C HIS A 41 -3.12 16.58 -5.48
N SER A 42 -3.04 16.13 -6.73
CA SER A 42 -3.39 16.93 -7.91
C SER A 42 -4.88 16.81 -8.26
N ALA A 43 -5.60 15.85 -7.68
CA ALA A 43 -7.01 15.64 -7.92
C ALA A 43 -7.85 16.69 -7.17
N LYS A 44 -8.92 17.19 -7.79
CA LYS A 44 -9.79 18.23 -7.21
C LYS A 44 -10.47 17.77 -5.91
N ASN A 45 -10.76 16.47 -5.81
CA ASN A 45 -11.23 15.81 -4.60
C ASN A 45 -10.21 14.74 -4.25
N ASN A 46 -9.39 15.02 -3.23
CA ASN A 46 -8.25 14.19 -2.86
C ASN A 46 -8.69 12.74 -2.59
N LYS A 47 -9.80 12.50 -1.89
CA LYS A 47 -10.36 11.16 -1.65
C LYS A 47 -11.55 10.89 -2.56
N THR A 48 -11.54 9.73 -3.23
CA THR A 48 -12.71 9.26 -3.99
C THR A 48 -13.63 8.49 -3.05
N GLU A 49 -14.86 8.98 -2.90
CA GLU A 49 -15.87 8.34 -2.07
C GLU A 49 -16.68 7.34 -2.90
N PHE A 50 -16.85 6.14 -2.36
CA PHE A 50 -17.65 5.07 -2.94
C PHE A 50 -18.75 4.66 -1.96
N THR A 51 -19.91 4.24 -2.46
CA THR A 51 -20.72 3.24 -1.76
C THR A 51 -20.00 1.89 -1.78
N PHE A 52 -20.31 1.02 -0.84
CA PHE A 52 -19.78 -0.34 -0.80
C PHE A 52 -20.07 -1.08 -2.12
N VAL A 53 -21.29 -0.94 -2.65
CA VAL A 53 -21.70 -1.59 -3.90
C VAL A 53 -20.92 -1.05 -5.10
N GLU A 54 -20.73 0.27 -5.20
CA GLU A 54 -19.90 0.86 -6.26
C GLU A 54 -18.46 0.37 -6.15
N PHE A 55 -17.88 0.35 -4.94
CA PHE A 55 -16.52 -0.10 -4.70
C PHE A 55 -16.30 -1.54 -5.18
N VAL A 56 -17.13 -2.49 -4.71
CA VAL A 56 -16.96 -3.92 -5.06
C VAL A 56 -17.30 -4.24 -6.52
N SER A 57 -18.03 -3.36 -7.20
CA SER A 57 -18.37 -3.49 -8.62
C SER A 57 -17.35 -2.81 -9.55
N THR A 58 -16.47 -1.99 -9.00
CA THR A 58 -15.43 -1.30 -9.77
C THR A 58 -14.28 -2.27 -10.06
N PRO A 59 -13.81 -2.37 -11.33
CA PRO A 59 -12.62 -3.16 -11.65
C PRO A 59 -11.40 -2.71 -10.84
N ALA A 60 -10.61 -3.65 -10.30
CA ALA A 60 -9.52 -3.36 -9.37
C ALA A 60 -8.47 -2.37 -9.94
N ASP A 61 -8.22 -2.41 -11.25
CA ASP A 61 -7.31 -1.51 -11.97
C ASP A 61 -7.83 -0.07 -12.12
N GLN A 62 -9.13 0.15 -11.88
CA GLN A 62 -9.79 1.44 -11.92
C GLN A 62 -10.01 2.04 -10.53
N ILE A 63 -9.83 1.25 -9.47
CA ILE A 63 -9.96 1.73 -8.09
C ILE A 63 -8.79 2.67 -7.80
N PRO A 64 -9.04 3.94 -7.42
CA PRO A 64 -7.96 4.84 -7.07
C PRO A 64 -7.26 4.37 -5.79
N ARG A 65 -5.99 4.75 -5.63
CA ARG A 65 -5.16 4.28 -4.50
C ARG A 65 -5.74 4.62 -3.14
N TYR A 66 -6.45 5.74 -3.00
CA TYR A 66 -7.02 6.20 -1.74
C TYR A 66 -8.53 6.37 -1.88
N ILE A 67 -9.27 5.68 -1.02
CA ILE A 67 -10.72 5.58 -1.08
C ILE A 67 -11.36 5.77 0.29
N LYS A 68 -12.66 6.06 0.26
CA LYS A 68 -13.53 6.06 1.43
C LYS A 68 -14.83 5.35 1.08
N ILE A 69 -15.24 4.40 1.91
CA ILE A 69 -16.53 3.71 1.79
C ILE A 69 -17.52 4.38 2.75
N LYS A 70 -18.54 5.04 2.22
CA LYS A 70 -19.43 5.92 3.00
C LYS A 70 -20.55 5.21 3.76
N ASP A 71 -20.95 4.04 3.29
CA ASP A 71 -22.05 3.20 3.82
C ASP A 71 -21.55 1.83 4.33
N GLY A 72 -20.23 1.69 4.47
CA GLY A 72 -19.60 0.50 5.03
C GLY A 72 -19.80 0.43 6.54
N VAL A 73 -20.06 -0.78 7.04
CA VAL A 73 -20.18 -1.09 8.46
C VAL A 73 -19.38 -2.33 8.82
N VAL A 74 -18.93 -2.41 10.07
CA VAL A 74 -18.23 -3.58 10.61
C VAL A 74 -19.24 -4.48 11.29
N PRO A 75 -19.47 -5.71 10.80
CA PRO A 75 -20.46 -6.60 11.39
C PRO A 75 -19.96 -7.10 12.76
N ALA A 76 -20.63 -6.66 13.83
CA ALA A 76 -20.54 -7.19 15.20
C ALA A 76 -19.12 -7.30 15.80
N ASN A 77 -18.30 -6.25 15.69
CA ASN A 77 -16.93 -6.22 16.22
C ASN A 77 -16.11 -7.47 15.86
N ASN A 78 -16.37 -8.07 14.69
CA ASN A 78 -15.59 -9.20 14.24
C ASN A 78 -14.28 -8.67 13.66
N TYR A 79 -13.18 -8.89 14.37
CA TYR A 79 -11.86 -8.55 13.91
C TYR A 79 -10.87 -9.65 14.30
N VAL A 80 -9.82 -9.78 13.50
CA VAL A 80 -8.69 -10.66 13.76
C VAL A 80 -7.53 -9.80 14.23
N ILE A 81 -6.95 -10.16 15.37
CA ILE A 81 -5.78 -9.48 15.94
C ILE A 81 -4.52 -10.18 15.43
N SER A 82 -3.58 -9.40 14.90
CA SER A 82 -2.21 -9.86 14.65
C SER A 82 -1.26 -9.26 15.68
N THR A 83 -0.56 -10.11 16.43
CA THR A 83 0.43 -9.71 17.42
C THR A 83 1.83 -10.20 17.05
N LYS A 84 2.85 -9.48 17.52
CA LYS A 84 4.25 -9.88 17.40
C LYS A 84 4.98 -9.54 18.68
N LYS A 85 5.55 -10.55 19.34
CA LYS A 85 6.20 -10.41 20.65
C LYS A 85 5.27 -9.72 21.66
N ASP A 86 4.03 -10.20 21.75
CA ASP A 86 2.98 -9.69 22.65
C ASP A 86 2.58 -8.22 22.44
N ARG A 87 2.95 -7.64 21.28
CA ARG A 87 2.51 -6.31 20.88
C ARG A 87 1.56 -6.39 19.71
N LEU A 88 0.42 -5.72 19.81
CA LEU A 88 -0.50 -5.48 18.71
C LEU A 88 0.27 -4.90 17.51
N GLN A 89 0.14 -5.53 16.35
CA GLN A 89 0.71 -5.03 15.10
C GLN A 89 -0.37 -4.37 14.24
N HIS A 90 -1.51 -5.05 14.13
CA HIS A 90 -2.67 -4.58 13.40
C HIS A 90 -3.88 -5.44 13.75
N ILE A 91 -5.06 -4.92 13.41
CA ILE A 91 -6.28 -5.71 13.29
C ILE A 91 -6.65 -5.82 11.82
N THR A 92 -7.40 -6.86 11.47
CA THR A 92 -8.19 -6.89 10.25
C THR A 92 -9.66 -7.05 10.61
N TYR A 93 -10.58 -6.51 9.82
CA TYR A 93 -12.02 -6.69 10.01
C TYR A 93 -12.77 -6.65 8.68
N PRO A 94 -13.84 -7.44 8.53
CA PRO A 94 -14.67 -7.41 7.33
C PRO A 94 -15.53 -6.14 7.32
N VAL A 95 -15.83 -5.67 6.12
CA VAL A 95 -16.78 -4.58 5.88
C VAL A 95 -17.95 -5.10 5.07
N THR A 96 -19.15 -4.67 5.44
CA THR A 96 -20.41 -4.95 4.74
C THR A 96 -21.26 -3.69 4.68
N THR A 97 -22.46 -3.77 4.11
CA THR A 97 -23.51 -2.75 4.23
C THR A 97 -24.49 -3.10 5.35
N LEU A 98 -25.22 -2.09 5.87
CA LEU A 98 -26.20 -2.26 6.95
C LEU A 98 -27.25 -3.35 6.65
N ASP A 99 -27.77 -3.40 5.43
CA ASP A 99 -28.76 -4.39 4.96
C ASP A 99 -28.20 -5.82 4.88
N LYS A 100 -26.87 -5.95 4.81
CA LYS A 100 -26.17 -7.25 4.76
C LYS A 100 -25.50 -7.60 6.08
N THR A 101 -25.80 -6.88 7.17
CA THR A 101 -25.25 -7.19 8.49
C THR A 101 -25.64 -8.63 8.89
N GLY A 102 -24.64 -9.48 9.15
CA GLY A 102 -24.85 -10.90 9.43
C GLY A 102 -24.56 -11.84 8.27
N THR A 103 -24.27 -11.31 7.07
CA THR A 103 -23.73 -12.13 5.98
C THR A 103 -22.40 -12.77 6.38
N LYS A 104 -22.20 -14.03 5.98
CA LYS A 104 -20.92 -14.71 6.09
C LYS A 104 -20.03 -14.51 4.86
N HIS A 105 -20.56 -13.92 3.78
CA HIS A 105 -19.78 -13.58 2.59
C HIS A 105 -19.02 -12.27 2.79
N VAL A 106 -17.70 -12.32 2.68
CA VAL A 106 -16.80 -11.19 2.89
C VAL A 106 -16.12 -10.87 1.58
N LYS A 107 -16.37 -9.64 1.09
CA LYS A 107 -15.77 -9.12 -0.13
C LYS A 107 -14.69 -8.07 0.14
N VAL A 108 -14.83 -7.34 1.25
CA VAL A 108 -13.94 -6.25 1.64
C VAL A 108 -13.42 -6.52 3.04
N ILE A 109 -12.11 -6.43 3.21
CA ILE A 109 -11.44 -6.49 4.50
C ILE A 109 -10.62 -5.23 4.67
N VAL A 110 -10.71 -4.64 5.85
CA VAL A 110 -9.88 -3.51 6.24
C VAL A 110 -8.81 -4.02 7.18
N LYS A 111 -7.57 -3.59 6.94
CA LYS A 111 -6.43 -3.74 7.84
C LYS A 111 -6.14 -2.40 8.48
N ASP A 112 -6.13 -2.34 9.81
CA ASP A 112 -5.71 -1.14 10.53
C ASP A 112 -4.49 -1.46 11.39
N SER A 113 -3.38 -0.78 11.11
CA SER A 113 -2.11 -0.92 11.85
C SER A 113 -1.85 0.24 12.82
N SER A 114 -2.76 1.22 12.88
CA SER A 114 -2.69 2.40 13.74
C SER A 114 -3.47 2.25 15.05
N VAL A 115 -4.39 1.28 15.11
CA VAL A 115 -5.18 0.97 16.31
C VAL A 115 -4.27 0.54 17.48
N THR A 116 -4.58 1.00 18.68
CA THR A 116 -3.89 0.59 19.90
C THR A 116 -4.68 -0.46 20.69
N GLN A 117 -4.00 -1.15 21.61
CA GLN A 117 -4.64 -2.16 22.44
C GLN A 117 -5.69 -1.52 23.35
N GLU A 118 -5.40 -0.33 23.88
CA GLU A 118 -6.30 0.43 24.75
C GLU A 118 -7.62 0.77 24.02
N GLU A 119 -7.55 1.18 22.75
CA GLU A 119 -8.75 1.48 21.95
C GLU A 119 -9.65 0.25 21.74
N LEU A 120 -9.05 -0.93 21.61
CA LEU A 120 -9.77 -2.20 21.48
C LEU A 120 -10.38 -2.65 22.81
N ASP A 121 -9.63 -2.51 23.90
CA ASP A 121 -10.03 -2.92 25.25
C ASP A 121 -11.21 -2.07 25.76
N ASP A 122 -11.25 -0.78 25.39
CA ASP A 122 -12.36 0.12 25.71
C ASP A 122 -13.66 -0.23 24.95
N GLY A 123 -13.58 -1.07 23.91
CA GLY A 123 -14.73 -1.55 23.13
C GLY A 123 -15.44 -0.47 22.30
N THR A 124 -14.93 0.77 22.30
CA THR A 124 -15.56 1.92 21.62
C THR A 124 -14.98 2.21 20.24
N TYR A 125 -13.87 1.56 19.87
CA TYR A 125 -13.15 1.83 18.62
C TYR A 125 -14.05 1.90 17.37
N PHE A 126 -14.87 0.88 17.11
CA PHE A 126 -15.78 0.86 15.95
C PHE A 126 -16.99 1.80 16.07
N SER A 127 -17.32 2.21 17.30
CA SER A 127 -18.43 3.10 17.61
C SER A 127 -18.01 4.56 17.72
N SER A 128 -16.71 4.84 17.59
CA SER A 128 -16.18 6.20 17.69
C SER A 128 -16.74 7.07 16.57
N PRO A 129 -17.14 8.33 16.84
CA PRO A 129 -17.56 9.28 15.79
C PRO A 129 -16.47 9.56 14.74
N SER A 130 -15.20 9.34 15.07
CA SER A 130 -14.07 9.45 14.13
C SER A 130 -13.82 8.17 13.33
N PHE A 131 -14.50 7.07 13.66
CA PHE A 131 -14.38 5.83 12.92
C PHE A 131 -14.93 6.00 11.50
N SER A 132 -14.11 5.65 10.53
CA SER A 132 -14.44 5.71 9.12
C SER A 132 -13.64 4.67 8.37
N ILE A 133 -14.25 4.09 7.33
CA ILE A 133 -13.61 3.12 6.45
C ILE A 133 -12.98 3.89 5.30
N GLU A 134 -11.78 4.39 5.56
CA GLU A 134 -10.97 5.10 4.59
C GLU A 134 -9.51 4.69 4.70
N GLY A 135 -8.82 4.69 3.56
CA GLY A 135 -7.44 4.26 3.53
C GLY A 135 -6.94 3.98 2.12
N ARG A 136 -5.80 3.30 2.08
CA ARG A 136 -5.15 2.89 0.83
C ARG A 136 -5.76 1.58 0.35
N PHE A 137 -6.34 1.57 -0.85
CA PHE A 137 -6.66 0.32 -1.53
C PHE A 137 -5.35 -0.42 -1.83
N ASN A 138 -5.28 -1.67 -1.38
CA ASN A 138 -4.14 -2.54 -1.60
C ASN A 138 -4.62 -3.79 -2.34
N ASP A 139 -4.11 -3.99 -3.54
CA ASP A 139 -4.41 -5.16 -4.38
C ASP A 139 -3.65 -6.42 -3.95
N THR A 140 -2.98 -6.39 -2.79
CA THR A 140 -2.37 -7.58 -2.20
C THR A 140 -3.42 -8.46 -1.52
N SER A 141 -3.18 -9.77 -1.54
CA SER A 141 -3.98 -10.72 -0.78
C SER A 141 -3.89 -10.46 0.73
N LEU A 142 -4.97 -10.81 1.43
CA LEU A 142 -4.93 -11.01 2.87
C LEU A 142 -3.84 -12.03 3.23
N ASP A 143 -3.21 -11.88 4.39
CA ASP A 143 -2.26 -12.87 4.87
C ASP A 143 -2.97 -14.20 5.19
N SER A 144 -2.25 -15.31 5.02
CA SER A 144 -2.82 -16.66 5.13
C SER A 144 -3.34 -16.99 6.54
N GLU A 145 -2.79 -16.35 7.57
CA GLU A 145 -3.20 -16.58 8.96
C GLU A 145 -4.55 -15.93 9.22
N SER A 146 -4.70 -14.65 8.89
CA SER A 146 -5.98 -13.95 8.93
C SER A 146 -7.02 -14.66 8.07
N GLU A 147 -6.65 -15.11 6.87
CA GLU A 147 -7.55 -15.85 5.98
C GLU A 147 -8.08 -17.13 6.64
N LYS A 148 -7.20 -17.90 7.25
CA LYS A 148 -7.56 -19.12 7.97
C LYS A 148 -8.50 -18.81 9.14
N ILE A 149 -8.20 -17.80 9.94
CA ILE A 149 -9.02 -17.43 11.11
C ILE A 149 -10.43 -17.04 10.66
N TYR A 150 -10.60 -16.25 9.60
CA TYR A 150 -11.92 -15.92 9.08
C TYR A 150 -12.71 -17.14 8.60
N ARG A 151 -12.05 -18.07 7.91
CA ARG A 151 -12.67 -19.33 7.47
C ARG A 151 -13.08 -20.19 8.67
N ASP A 152 -12.25 -20.26 9.72
CA ASP A 152 -12.54 -20.99 10.96
C ASP A 152 -13.71 -20.34 11.74
N MET A 153 -13.89 -19.02 11.63
CA MET A 153 -15.07 -18.28 12.13
C MET A 153 -16.34 -18.47 11.26
N GLY A 154 -16.25 -19.27 10.19
CA GLY A 154 -17.34 -19.60 9.28
C GLY A 154 -17.62 -18.54 8.21
N TYR A 155 -16.69 -17.61 7.95
CA TYR A 155 -16.80 -16.68 6.83
C TYR A 155 -16.39 -17.33 5.51
N VAL A 156 -17.10 -16.95 4.45
CA VAL A 156 -16.78 -17.25 3.05
C VAL A 156 -16.12 -16.01 2.46
N LEU A 157 -14.85 -16.12 2.09
CA LEU A 157 -14.12 -15.02 1.50
C LEU A 157 -14.29 -15.04 -0.02
N ASP A 158 -14.99 -14.05 -0.56
CA ASP A 158 -15.37 -13.99 -1.97
C ASP A 158 -14.21 -13.47 -2.81
N SER A 159 -13.72 -14.27 -3.76
CA SER A 159 -12.61 -13.86 -4.63
C SER A 159 -13.09 -12.95 -5.79
N PRO A 160 -12.35 -11.87 -6.15
CA PRO A 160 -11.23 -11.30 -5.40
C PRO A 160 -11.72 -10.61 -4.13
N ILE A 161 -10.91 -10.68 -3.07
CA ILE A 161 -11.12 -9.93 -1.83
C ILE A 161 -10.43 -8.58 -1.99
N PHE A 162 -11.10 -7.50 -1.63
CA PHE A 162 -10.50 -6.17 -1.61
C PHE A 162 -9.93 -5.86 -0.23
N LEU A 163 -8.64 -5.52 -0.18
CA LEU A 163 -7.97 -5.11 1.05
C LEU A 163 -7.81 -3.59 1.09
N ILE A 164 -8.19 -2.99 2.21
CA ILE A 164 -8.03 -1.55 2.47
C ILE A 164 -7.14 -1.37 3.69
N GLU A 165 -6.05 -0.62 3.57
CA GLU A 165 -5.19 -0.27 4.69
C GLU A 165 -5.65 1.06 5.30
N ARG A 166 -6.39 0.98 6.41
CA ARG A 166 -6.92 2.13 7.12
C ARG A 166 -5.79 2.98 7.70
N GLY A 167 -6.00 4.29 7.72
CA GLY A 167 -5.04 5.26 8.26
C GLY A 167 -3.79 5.45 7.40
N SER A 168 -3.68 4.76 6.26
CA SER A 168 -2.61 5.00 5.29
C SER A 168 -2.83 6.33 4.60
N GLU A 169 -2.03 7.33 4.97
CA GLU A 169 -2.03 8.64 4.34
C GLU A 169 -1.08 8.67 3.13
N PRO A 170 -1.41 9.43 2.08
CA PRO A 170 -0.48 9.68 0.99
C PRO A 170 0.69 10.54 1.45
N LEU A 171 1.85 10.31 0.87
CA LEU A 171 2.95 11.27 0.97
C LEU A 171 2.49 12.61 0.40
N GLY A 172 2.77 13.70 1.12
CA GLY A 172 2.52 15.04 0.61
C GLY A 172 3.15 15.24 -0.78
N PHE A 173 2.57 16.12 -1.60
CA PHE A 173 3.01 16.32 -2.99
C PHE A 173 4.52 16.54 -3.13
N PHE A 174 5.11 17.44 -2.32
CA PHE A 174 6.54 17.74 -2.38
C PHE A 174 7.42 16.57 -1.89
N PRO A 175 7.13 15.91 -0.75
CA PRO A 175 7.79 14.65 -0.39
C PRO A 175 7.73 13.59 -1.50
N ALA A 176 6.57 13.37 -2.12
CA ALA A 176 6.40 12.41 -3.19
C ALA A 176 7.23 12.78 -4.43
N LEU A 177 7.24 14.07 -4.82
CA LEU A 177 8.08 14.58 -5.90
C LEU A 177 9.58 14.41 -5.61
N GLY A 178 10.01 14.74 -4.39
CA GLY A 178 11.39 14.55 -3.95
C GLY A 178 11.82 13.08 -4.01
N LEU A 179 10.95 12.18 -3.56
CA LEU A 179 11.17 10.73 -3.65
C LEU A 179 11.27 10.26 -5.10
N ALA A 180 10.39 10.75 -5.99
CA ALA A 180 10.46 10.43 -7.42
C ALA A 180 11.78 10.87 -8.05
N ILE A 181 12.23 12.10 -7.77
CA ILE A 181 13.49 12.65 -8.28
C ILE A 181 14.68 11.83 -7.75
N ALA A 182 14.72 11.54 -6.46
CA ALA A 182 15.79 10.75 -5.86
C ALA A 182 15.85 9.33 -6.44
N ALA A 183 14.70 8.67 -6.58
CA ALA A 183 14.60 7.34 -7.16
C ALA A 183 14.99 7.32 -8.65
N LEU A 184 14.67 8.38 -9.40
CA LEU A 184 15.05 8.55 -10.80
C LEU A 184 16.57 8.73 -10.93
N ILE A 185 17.17 9.62 -10.14
CA ILE A 185 18.62 9.83 -10.14
C ILE A 185 19.31 8.51 -9.80
N PHE A 186 18.92 7.85 -8.71
CA PHE A 186 19.47 6.56 -8.34
C PHE A 186 19.31 5.52 -9.45
N GLY A 187 18.13 5.43 -10.06
CA GLY A 187 17.83 4.52 -11.17
C GLY A 187 18.73 4.76 -12.39
N ILE A 188 19.02 6.02 -12.73
CA ILE A 188 19.95 6.40 -13.79
C ILE A 188 21.37 5.93 -13.46
N PHE A 189 21.83 6.12 -12.23
CA PHE A 189 23.17 5.65 -11.81
C PHE A 189 23.28 4.12 -11.88
N VAL A 190 22.26 3.40 -11.42
CA VAL A 190 22.23 1.93 -11.49
C VAL A 190 22.13 1.45 -12.93
N ALA A 191 21.30 2.08 -13.78
CA ALA A 191 21.21 1.74 -15.19
C ALA A 191 22.52 2.01 -15.94
N ALA A 192 23.17 3.16 -15.68
CA ALA A 192 24.48 3.48 -16.24
C ALA A 192 25.54 2.45 -15.80
N SER A 193 25.44 1.93 -14.58
CA SER A 193 26.32 0.86 -14.09
C SER A 193 26.13 -0.49 -14.79
N LEU A 194 25.11 -0.66 -15.64
CA LEU A 194 24.99 -1.86 -16.48
C LEU A 194 25.84 -1.77 -17.75
N LEU A 195 26.36 -0.59 -18.09
CA LEU A 195 27.22 -0.39 -19.25
C LEU A 195 28.65 -0.88 -18.98
N PRO A 196 29.35 -1.46 -19.97
CA PRO A 196 30.77 -1.75 -19.88
C PRO A 196 31.60 -0.49 -19.60
N GLU A 197 32.69 -0.63 -18.83
CA GLU A 197 33.59 0.48 -18.47
C GLU A 197 34.19 1.17 -19.70
N SER A 198 34.43 0.42 -20.78
CA SER A 198 34.93 0.94 -22.06
C SER A 198 33.95 1.91 -22.75
N ILE A 199 32.64 1.78 -22.48
CA ILE A 199 31.61 2.68 -22.99
C ILE A 199 31.48 3.89 -22.04
N LEU A 200 31.47 3.65 -20.73
CA LEU A 200 31.40 4.71 -19.71
C LEU A 200 32.57 5.70 -19.83
N GLY A 201 33.79 5.22 -20.06
CA GLY A 201 34.97 6.09 -20.22
C GLY A 201 34.94 6.97 -21.47
N LYS A 202 34.14 6.61 -22.48
CA LYS A 202 33.92 7.46 -23.68
C LYS A 202 32.88 8.54 -23.44
N ILE A 203 31.87 8.26 -22.63
CA ILE A 203 30.74 9.17 -22.35
C ILE A 203 31.09 10.16 -21.24
N LEU A 204 31.86 9.71 -20.24
CA LEU A 204 32.29 10.49 -19.09
C LEU A 204 33.83 10.52 -19.04
N PRO A 205 34.50 11.34 -19.87
CA PRO A 205 35.95 11.50 -19.81
C PRO A 205 36.37 12.04 -18.42
N GLN A 206 37.54 11.56 -17.94
CA GLN A 206 37.99 11.67 -16.54
C GLN A 206 38.28 13.08 -16.03
#